data_AF-F8KG80-F1
#
_entry.id   AF-F8KG80-F1
#
_cell.length_a   1.000
_cell.length_b   1.000
_cell.length_c   1.000
_cell.angle_alpha   90.00
_cell.angle_beta   90.00
_cell.angle_gamma   90.00
#
_symmetry.space_group_name_H-M   'P 1'
#
loop_
_entity.id
_entity.type
_entity.pdbx_description
1 polymer ?
#
loop_
_entity_poly.entity_id
_entity_poly.type
_entity_poly.pdbx_seq_one_letter_code
_entity_poly.pdbx_strand_id
1 'polypeptide(L)'
;MANESNDPKYTYYEEVYKVFLNTVDSYDFAQMDDDELESVLYGYMDSGRLLFSTYIAKDFMDDDPENKRFNFKMTRVEIALLAQAMKLEWVREHLNSEELMRKAIGDRDFNTVQGYQYLDRLQTMEKQLSREITAQINRLEYSNPELYGEMK
;
A
#
# COMPACT_ATOMS: atom_id res chain seq x y z
N MET A 1 -18.35 19.04 31.77
CA MET A 1 -18.61 18.51 30.42
C MET A 1 -17.29 17.93 29.94
N ALA A 2 -17.23 16.61 29.80
CA ALA A 2 -16.00 15.92 29.43
C ALA A 2 -15.62 16.33 28.00
N ASN A 3 -14.33 16.62 27.80
CA ASN A 3 -13.74 16.93 26.51
C ASN A 3 -13.91 15.67 25.64
N GLU A 4 -14.92 15.65 24.77
CA GLU A 4 -15.02 14.62 23.74
C GLU A 4 -13.71 14.65 22.97
N SER A 5 -13.03 13.50 22.90
CA SER A 5 -11.79 13.37 22.14
C SER A 5 -12.06 13.94 20.75
N ASN A 6 -11.34 15.01 20.39
CA ASN A 6 -11.50 15.74 19.14
C ASN A 6 -10.92 14.94 17.96
N ASP A 7 -11.02 13.62 18.02
CA ASP A 7 -10.49 12.70 17.02
C ASP A 7 -11.50 12.64 15.88
N PRO A 8 -11.08 12.99 14.65
CA PRO A 8 -11.96 12.94 13.50
C PRO A 8 -12.42 11.50 13.26
N LYS A 9 -13.67 11.34 12.81
CA LYS A 9 -14.24 10.04 12.42
C LYS A 9 -13.80 9.57 11.03
N TYR A 10 -12.78 10.20 10.46
CA TYR A 10 -12.22 9.97 9.13
C TYR A 10 -10.70 9.83 9.22
N THR A 11 -10.09 9.27 8.18
CA THR A 11 -8.63 9.17 8.05
C THR A 11 -8.18 9.90 6.80
N TYR A 12 -7.23 10.82 6.92
CA TYR A 12 -6.65 11.49 5.75
C TYR A 12 -5.70 10.55 5.00
N TYR A 13 -5.61 10.70 3.67
CA TYR A 13 -4.63 9.94 2.88
C TYR A 13 -3.20 10.16 3.36
N GLU A 14 -2.88 11.39 3.79
CA GLU A 14 -1.57 11.76 4.33
C GLU A 14 -1.15 10.88 5.53
N GLU A 15 -2.10 10.43 6.36
CA GLU A 15 -1.82 9.51 7.48
C GLU A 15 -1.26 8.17 6.97
N VAL A 16 -1.77 7.69 5.83
CA VAL A 16 -1.33 6.46 5.17
C VAL A 16 -0.01 6.68 4.43
N TYR A 17 0.10 7.79 3.69
CA TYR A 17 1.29 8.15 2.92
C TYR A 17 2.54 8.25 3.80
N LYS A 18 2.43 8.87 4.97
CA LYS A 18 3.53 8.95 5.94
C LYS A 18 4.03 7.58 6.37
N VAL A 19 3.12 6.63 6.60
CA VAL A 19 3.51 5.27 6.98
C VAL A 19 4.20 4.58 5.81
N PHE A 20 3.66 4.69 4.59
CA PHE A 20 4.28 4.13 3.39
C PHE A 20 5.68 4.69 3.13
N LEU A 21 5.85 6.01 3.16
CA LEU A 21 7.13 6.68 2.91
C LEU A 21 8.22 6.27 3.92
N ASN A 22 7.85 5.93 5.15
CA ASN A 22 8.79 5.40 6.14
C ASN A 22 9.25 3.95 5.85
N THR A 23 8.63 3.26 4.89
CA THR A 23 8.95 1.87 4.54
C THR A 23 9.78 1.72 3.26
N VAL A 24 9.98 2.80 2.53
CA VAL A 24 10.66 2.84 1.23
C VAL A 24 11.74 3.91 1.28
N ASP A 25 12.88 3.62 0.66
CA ASP A 25 13.96 4.60 0.46
C ASP A 25 14.07 4.81 -1.05
N SER A 26 13.46 5.90 -1.54
CA SER A 26 13.32 6.20 -2.96
C SER A 26 13.94 7.56 -3.27
N TYR A 27 15.00 7.54 -4.06
CA TYR A 27 15.62 8.76 -4.56
C TYR A 27 14.66 9.54 -5.47
N ASP A 28 13.82 8.83 -6.22
CA ASP A 28 12.88 9.44 -7.16
C ASP A 28 11.83 10.29 -6.43
N PHE A 29 11.31 9.81 -5.29
CA PHE A 29 10.36 10.59 -4.48
C PHE A 29 10.97 11.88 -3.95
N ALA A 30 12.29 11.91 -3.71
CA ALA A 30 12.98 13.12 -3.24
C ALA A 30 13.21 14.16 -4.35
N GLN A 31 13.02 13.79 -5.63
CA GLN A 31 13.16 14.69 -6.78
C GLN A 31 11.83 15.22 -7.31
N MET A 32 10.71 14.60 -6.92
CA MET A 32 9.36 15.02 -7.29
C MET A 32 8.96 16.30 -6.54
N ASP A 33 8.16 17.14 -7.18
CA ASP A 33 7.45 18.20 -6.46
C ASP A 33 6.26 17.63 -5.65
N ASP A 34 5.68 18.45 -4.77
CA ASP A 34 4.63 18.00 -3.85
C ASP A 34 3.38 17.47 -4.60
N ASP A 35 3.02 18.09 -5.73
CA ASP A 35 1.83 17.71 -6.51
C ASP A 35 2.07 16.39 -7.27
N GLU A 36 3.26 16.24 -7.87
CA GLU A 36 3.68 15.01 -8.54
C GLU A 36 3.77 13.84 -7.54
N LEU A 37 4.44 14.07 -6.40
CA LEU A 37 4.58 13.07 -5.35
C LEU A 37 3.21 12.64 -4.83
N GLU A 38 2.30 13.58 -4.58
CA GLU A 38 0.96 13.26 -4.13
C GLU A 38 0.19 12.43 -5.17
N SER A 39 0.27 12.78 -6.46
CA SER A 39 -0.36 12.00 -7.52
C SER A 39 0.16 10.56 -7.57
N VAL A 40 1.47 10.37 -7.41
CA VAL A 40 2.10 9.04 -7.39
C VAL A 40 1.65 8.24 -6.17
N LEU A 41 1.67 8.86 -4.98
CA LEU A 41 1.24 8.24 -3.74
C LEU A 41 -0.25 7.85 -3.78
N TYR A 42 -1.09 8.72 -4.34
CA TYR A 42 -2.49 8.42 -4.57
C TYR A 42 -2.65 7.20 -5.49
N GLY A 43 -1.90 7.11 -6.59
CA GLY A 43 -1.93 5.96 -7.49
C GLY A 43 -1.61 4.63 -6.81
N TYR A 44 -0.59 4.61 -5.95
CA TYR A 44 -0.27 3.41 -5.15
C TYR A 44 -1.34 3.08 -4.12
N MET A 45 -1.89 4.08 -3.44
CA MET A 45 -2.94 3.88 -2.44
C MET A 45 -4.23 3.39 -3.08
N ASP A 46 -4.63 3.98 -4.21
CA ASP A 46 -5.84 3.63 -4.96
C ASP A 46 -5.76 2.20 -5.53
N SER A 47 -4.58 1.84 -6.05
CA SER A 47 -4.34 0.46 -6.50
C SER A 47 -4.26 -0.52 -5.32
N GLY A 48 -3.58 -0.15 -4.25
CA GLY A 48 -3.37 -0.99 -3.07
C GLY A 48 -4.66 -1.26 -2.29
N ARG A 49 -5.57 -0.29 -2.18
CA ARG A 49 -6.85 -0.46 -1.46
C ARG A 49 -7.75 -1.52 -2.08
N LEU A 50 -7.58 -1.86 -3.37
CA LEU A 50 -8.33 -2.93 -4.03
C LEU A 50 -8.12 -4.29 -3.37
N LEU A 51 -6.97 -4.52 -2.71
CA LEU A 51 -6.72 -5.76 -1.96
C LEU A 51 -7.64 -5.96 -0.77
N PHE A 52 -8.26 -4.87 -0.29
CA PHE A 52 -9.25 -4.89 0.79
C PHE A 52 -10.66 -5.16 0.29
N SER A 53 -10.87 -5.48 -1.00
CA SER A 53 -12.22 -5.75 -1.54
C SER A 53 -12.94 -6.90 -0.84
N THR A 54 -12.21 -7.81 -0.18
CA THR A 54 -12.78 -8.92 0.60
C THR A 54 -12.89 -8.62 2.09
N TYR A 55 -12.42 -7.45 2.55
CA TYR A 55 -12.54 -7.01 3.94
C TYR A 55 -13.92 -6.37 4.13
N ILE A 56 -14.79 -7.02 4.91
CA ILE A 56 -16.21 -6.65 4.95
C ILE A 56 -16.49 -5.58 6.02
N ALA A 57 -15.64 -5.51 7.04
CA ALA A 57 -15.88 -4.62 8.19
C ALA A 57 -15.93 -3.13 7.80
N LYS A 58 -15.22 -2.71 6.74
CA LYS A 58 -15.17 -1.33 6.26
C LYS A 58 -14.99 -1.28 4.75
N ASP A 59 -15.69 -0.36 4.11
CA ASP A 59 -15.56 -0.12 2.66
C ASP A 59 -14.41 0.86 2.39
N PHE A 60 -13.27 0.36 1.92
CA PHE A 60 -12.11 1.18 1.55
C PHE A 60 -12.34 2.03 0.28
N MET A 61 -13.47 1.85 -0.42
CA MET A 61 -13.91 2.70 -1.52
C MET A 61 -14.81 3.86 -1.06
N ASP A 62 -15.18 3.91 0.23
CA ASP A 62 -15.88 5.04 0.83
C ASP A 62 -14.89 6.17 1.18
N ASP A 63 -14.51 6.93 0.17
CA ASP A 63 -13.58 8.04 0.29
C ASP A 63 -14.05 9.34 -0.39
N ASP A 64 -13.29 10.39 -0.17
CA ASP A 64 -13.55 11.75 -0.62
C ASP A 64 -12.23 12.30 -1.18
N PRO A 65 -11.95 12.06 -2.48
CA PRO A 65 -10.71 12.48 -3.12
C PRO A 65 -10.53 14.00 -3.15
N GLU A 66 -11.63 14.78 -3.17
CA GLU A 66 -11.57 16.24 -3.11
C GLU A 66 -11.01 16.73 -1.76
N ASN A 67 -11.42 16.08 -0.65
CA ASN A 67 -10.91 16.39 0.69
C ASN A 67 -9.77 15.45 1.14
N LYS A 68 -9.26 14.61 0.25
CA LYS A 68 -8.10 13.72 0.44
C LYS A 68 -8.21 12.82 1.68
N ARG A 69 -9.36 12.15 1.83
CA ARG A 69 -9.66 11.33 3.03
C ARG A 69 -10.57 10.15 2.74
N PHE A 70 -10.48 9.14 3.59
CA PHE A 70 -11.51 8.10 3.74
C PHE A 70 -12.62 8.60 4.66
N ASN A 71 -13.88 8.26 4.38
CA ASN A 71 -15.05 8.72 5.15
C ASN A 71 -15.23 7.98 6.49
N PHE A 72 -14.30 7.10 6.84
CA PHE A 72 -14.26 6.35 8.09
C PHE A 72 -12.88 6.44 8.75
N LYS A 73 -12.83 6.21 10.07
CA LYS A 73 -11.57 6.16 10.79
C LYS A 73 -10.92 4.79 10.66
N MET A 74 -9.70 4.78 10.14
CA MET A 74 -8.81 3.64 10.19
C MET A 74 -8.12 3.54 11.54
N THR A 75 -7.99 2.31 12.04
CA THR A 75 -7.09 1.94 13.11
C THR A 75 -5.64 1.99 12.62
N ARG A 76 -4.69 2.05 13.56
CA ARG A 76 -3.26 2.01 13.21
C ARG A 76 -2.87 0.75 12.42
N VAL A 77 -3.55 -0.37 12.67
CA VAL A 77 -3.29 -1.63 11.96
C VAL A 77 -3.77 -1.56 10.52
N GLU A 78 -4.97 -1.00 10.29
CA GLU A 78 -5.50 -0.78 8.94
C GLU A 78 -4.62 0.19 8.13
N ILE A 79 -4.15 1.28 8.75
CA ILE A 79 -3.21 2.23 8.12
C ILE A 79 -1.91 1.51 7.73
N ALA A 80 -1.33 0.74 8.64
CA ALA A 80 -0.09 0.00 8.36
C ALA A 80 -0.27 -1.03 7.24
N LEU A 81 -1.42 -1.71 7.21
CA LEU A 81 -1.72 -2.71 6.19
C LEU A 81 -1.94 -2.06 4.82
N LEU A 82 -2.63 -0.91 4.75
CA LEU A 82 -2.80 -0.18 3.49
C LEU A 82 -1.47 0.39 3.00
N ALA A 83 -0.61 0.90 3.89
CA ALA A 83 0.74 1.31 3.54
C ALA A 83 1.59 0.12 3.01
N GLN A 84 1.41 -1.09 3.56
CA GLN A 84 2.07 -2.29 3.04
C GLN A 84 1.54 -2.66 1.65
N ALA A 85 0.24 -2.48 1.38
CA ALA A 85 -0.36 -2.62 0.05
C ALA A 85 0.19 -1.58 -0.94
N MET A 86 0.37 -0.32 -0.54
CA MET A 86 1.05 0.69 -1.37
C MET A 86 2.47 0.25 -1.74
N LYS A 87 3.22 -0.34 -0.79
CA LYS A 87 4.55 -0.89 -1.05
C LYS A 87 4.54 -2.04 -2.05
N LEU A 88 3.52 -2.89 -2.03
CA LEU A 88 3.37 -3.93 -3.05
C LEU A 88 3.22 -3.32 -4.45
N GLU A 89 2.40 -2.27 -4.59
CA GLU A 89 2.21 -1.60 -5.89
C GLU A 89 3.48 -0.88 -6.36
N TRP A 90 4.21 -0.23 -5.45
CA TRP A 90 5.54 0.32 -5.73
C TRP A 90 6.52 -0.76 -6.24
N VAL A 91 6.60 -1.92 -5.57
CA VAL A 91 7.45 -3.04 -6.01
C VAL A 91 7.05 -3.54 -7.41
N ARG A 92 5.74 -3.63 -7.68
CA ARG A 92 5.22 -4.10 -8.97
C ARG A 92 5.58 -3.15 -10.12
N GLU A 93 5.50 -1.86 -9.89
CA GLU A 93 5.93 -0.86 -10.87
C GLU A 93 7.42 -0.99 -11.20
N HIS A 94 8.27 -1.10 -10.17
CA HIS A 94 9.71 -1.23 -10.34
C HIS A 94 10.07 -2.54 -11.06
N LEU A 95 9.40 -3.63 -10.71
CA LEU A 95 9.57 -4.91 -11.39
C LEU A 95 9.23 -4.80 -12.88
N ASN A 96 8.11 -4.16 -13.22
CA ASN A 96 7.70 -3.97 -14.61
C ASN A 96 8.69 -3.09 -15.40
N SER A 97 9.19 -2.01 -14.79
CA SER A 97 10.20 -1.13 -15.39
C SER A 97 11.50 -1.90 -15.70
N GLU A 98 12.00 -2.68 -14.74
CA GLU A 98 13.22 -3.50 -14.91
C GLU A 98 13.04 -4.59 -15.97
N GLU A 99 11.87 -5.22 -16.06
CA GLU A 99 11.57 -6.20 -17.12
C GLU A 99 11.56 -5.57 -18.52
N LEU A 100 11.06 -4.34 -18.66
CA LEU A 100 11.11 -3.59 -19.91
C LEU A 100 12.55 -3.24 -20.30
N MET A 101 13.38 -2.81 -19.34
CA MET A 101 14.81 -2.55 -19.58
C MET A 101 15.54 -3.81 -20.04
N ARG A 102 15.29 -4.96 -19.39
CA ARG A 102 15.88 -6.24 -19.79
C ARG A 102 15.52 -6.61 -21.23
N LYS A 103 14.26 -6.44 -21.64
CA LYS A 103 13.80 -6.71 -23.02
C LYS A 103 14.48 -5.79 -24.04
N ALA A 104 14.73 -4.52 -23.69
CA ALA A 104 15.35 -3.54 -24.57
C ALA A 104 16.85 -3.78 -24.80
N ILE A 105 17.59 -4.17 -23.75
CA ILE A 105 19.05 -4.35 -23.79
C ILE A 105 19.45 -5.77 -24.25
N GLY A 106 18.59 -6.77 -24.02
CA GLY A 106 18.84 -8.17 -24.34
C GLY A 106 19.63 -8.91 -23.25
N ASP A 107 19.37 -10.22 -23.12
CA ASP A 107 19.87 -11.05 -22.01
C ASP A 107 21.40 -11.08 -21.87
N ARG A 108 22.14 -10.94 -22.98
CA ARG A 108 23.62 -11.04 -22.97
C ARG A 108 24.28 -9.87 -22.24
N ASP A 109 23.81 -8.66 -22.48
CA ASP A 109 24.43 -7.44 -21.92
C ASP A 109 23.85 -7.13 -20.53
N PHE A 110 22.60 -7.52 -20.26
CA PHE A 110 21.96 -7.42 -18.94
C PHE A 110 22.61 -8.31 -17.87
N ASN A 111 23.17 -9.48 -18.23
CA ASN A 111 23.89 -10.39 -17.31
C ASN A 111 25.21 -9.80 -16.77
N THR A 112 25.79 -8.81 -17.46
CA THR A 112 27.08 -8.22 -17.10
C THR A 112 26.92 -7.12 -16.03
N VAL A 113 25.69 -6.62 -15.85
CA VAL A 113 25.31 -5.57 -14.91
C VAL A 113 24.45 -6.21 -13.82
N GLN A 114 24.43 -5.68 -12.61
CA GLN A 114 23.83 -6.26 -11.40
C GLN A 114 22.29 -6.53 -11.45
N GLY A 115 21.65 -6.39 -12.61
CA GLY A 115 20.20 -6.39 -12.81
C GLY A 115 19.48 -7.70 -12.50
N TYR A 116 20.11 -8.87 -12.70
CA TYR A 116 19.47 -10.16 -12.38
C TYR A 116 19.19 -10.34 -10.89
N GLN A 117 20.13 -9.93 -10.03
CA GLN A 117 19.94 -10.05 -8.58
C GLN A 117 18.91 -9.07 -8.05
N TYR A 118 18.78 -7.90 -8.68
CA TYR A 118 17.79 -6.91 -8.31
C TYR A 118 16.37 -7.34 -8.70
N LEU A 119 16.18 -7.83 -9.93
CA LEU A 119 14.91 -8.40 -10.39
C LEU A 119 14.43 -9.57 -9.52
N ASP A 120 15.31 -10.50 -9.18
CA ASP A 120 14.96 -11.65 -8.33
C ASP A 120 14.53 -11.23 -6.91
N ARG A 121 15.19 -10.20 -6.37
CA ARG A 121 14.80 -9.59 -5.08
C ARG A 121 13.42 -8.92 -5.18
N LEU A 122 13.14 -8.16 -6.23
CA LEU A 122 11.83 -7.53 -6.44
C LEU A 122 10.72 -8.59 -6.57
N GLN A 123 10.95 -9.65 -7.35
CA GLN A 123 10.00 -10.77 -7.47
C GLN A 123 9.77 -11.50 -6.14
N THR A 124 10.82 -11.65 -5.33
CA THR A 124 10.71 -12.26 -4.00
C THR A 124 9.91 -11.36 -3.05
N MET A 125 10.17 -10.05 -3.05
CA MET A 125 9.46 -9.06 -2.24
C MET A 125 7.98 -8.99 -2.62
N GLU A 126 7.65 -8.97 -3.92
CA GLU A 126 6.26 -8.96 -4.42
C GLU A 126 5.47 -10.16 -3.85
N LYS A 127 6.01 -11.37 -3.99
CA LYS A 127 5.38 -12.60 -3.50
C LYS A 127 5.20 -12.60 -1.98
N GLN A 128 6.20 -12.11 -1.25
CA GLN A 128 6.15 -12.03 0.21
C GLN A 128 5.08 -11.05 0.68
N LEU A 129 5.11 -9.82 0.14
CA LEU A 129 4.15 -8.76 0.49
C LEU A 129 2.71 -9.20 0.18
N SER A 130 2.45 -9.73 -1.01
CA SER A 130 1.12 -10.21 -1.41
C SER A 130 0.56 -11.27 -0.45
N ARG A 131 1.39 -12.22 -0.03
CA ARG A 131 1.01 -13.25 0.95
C ARG A 131 0.76 -12.69 2.34
N GLU A 132 1.64 -11.82 2.83
CA GLU A 132 1.52 -11.21 4.15
C GLU A 132 0.26 -10.34 4.25
N ILE A 133 0.00 -9.51 3.24
CA ILE A 133 -1.20 -8.65 3.19
C ILE A 133 -2.45 -9.52 3.24
N THR A 134 -2.55 -10.53 2.37
CA THR A 134 -3.73 -11.43 2.34
C THR A 134 -3.93 -12.13 3.68
N ALA A 135 -2.85 -12.62 4.31
CA ALA A 135 -2.92 -13.27 5.61
C ALA A 135 -3.37 -12.30 6.72
N GLN A 136 -2.91 -11.05 6.69
CA GLN A 136 -3.29 -10.03 7.65
C GLN A 136 -4.74 -9.57 7.48
N ILE A 137 -5.21 -9.36 6.25
CA ILE A 137 -6.62 -9.04 5.95
C ILE A 137 -7.53 -10.14 6.51
N ASN A 138 -7.25 -11.40 6.20
CA ASN A 138 -8.01 -12.53 6.71
C ASN A 138 -8.01 -12.57 8.25
N ARG A 139 -6.85 -12.33 8.88
CA ARG A 139 -6.75 -12.32 10.34
C ARG A 139 -7.58 -11.20 10.97
N LEU A 140 -7.55 -10.00 10.38
CA LEU A 140 -8.36 -8.87 10.83
C LEU A 140 -9.85 -9.19 10.72
N GLU A 141 -10.28 -9.76 9.59
CA GLU A 141 -11.65 -10.19 9.35
C GLU A 141 -12.13 -11.21 10.39
N TYR A 142 -11.38 -12.30 10.60
CA TYR A 142 -11.72 -13.33 11.60
C TYR A 142 -11.62 -12.86 13.05
N SER A 143 -10.86 -11.79 13.31
CA SER A 143 -10.77 -11.19 14.65
C SER A 143 -11.93 -10.26 14.98
N ASN A 144 -12.76 -9.91 14.00
CA ASN A 144 -13.89 -9.00 14.19
C ASN A 144 -15.00 -9.67 15.02
N PRO A 145 -15.25 -9.21 16.27
CA PRO A 145 -16.28 -9.78 17.12
C PRO A 145 -17.70 -9.54 16.60
N GLU A 146 -17.93 -8.51 15.78
CA GLU A 146 -19.26 -8.25 15.22
C GLU A 146 -19.64 -9.29 14.15
N LEU A 147 -18.65 -9.88 13.48
CA LEU A 147 -18.86 -10.91 12.46
C LEU A 147 -18.89 -12.33 13.04
N TYR A 148 -18.10 -12.58 14.09
CA TYR A 148 -17.89 -13.95 14.62
C TYR A 148 -18.20 -14.11 16.12
N GLY A 149 -18.65 -13.05 16.80
CA GLY A 149 -19.04 -13.07 18.21
C GLY A 149 -20.30 -13.87 18.50
N GLU A 150 -21.14 -14.11 17.49
CA GLU A 150 -22.35 -14.93 17.61
C GLU A 150 -22.09 -16.44 17.49
N MET A 151 -20.85 -16.88 17.21
CA MET A 151 -20.50 -18.30 17.05
C MET A 151 -20.03 -19.00 18.34
N LYS A 152 -20.38 -18.48 19.53
CA LYS A 152 -20.04 -19.09 20.82
C LYS A 152 -21.25 -19.57 21.60
#